data_AF-A0A345U8L7-F1
#
_entry.id   AF-A0A345U8L7-F1
#
_cell.length_a   1.000
_cell.length_b   1.000
_cell.length_c   1.000
_cell.angle_alpha   90.00
_cell.angle_beta   90.00
_cell.angle_gamma   90.00
#
_symmetry.space_group_name_H-M   'P 1'
#
loop_
_entity.id
_entity.type
_entity.pdbx_description
1 polymer ?
#
loop_
_entity_poly.entity_id
_entity_poly.type
_entity_poly.pdbx_seq_one_letter_code
_entity_poly.pdbx_strand_id
1 'polypeptide(L)' 'MMILYLTNFLLEVKISNYNVLSLYYWLSFSIFYVRTYYYLLNDFVLSAYFLVNTKSISKNISRRYLNSKY' A
#
# COMPACT_ATOMS: atom_id res chain seq x y z
N MET A 1 13.78 11.86 10.09
CA MET A 1 13.78 10.75 9.11
C MET A 1 12.65 9.75 9.39
N MET A 2 11.38 10.17 9.31
CA MET A 2 10.22 9.26 9.52
C MET A 2 9.32 9.14 8.29
N ILE A 3 9.50 10.02 7.29
CA ILE A 3 8.67 10.06 6.06
C ILE A 3 9.16 9.05 5.01
N LEU A 4 10.48 8.86 4.85
CA LEU A 4 11.05 7.93 3.86
C LEU A 4 10.83 6.44 4.17
N TYR A 5 10.59 6.07 5.44
CA TYR A 5 10.28 4.68 5.77
C TYR A 5 8.85 4.30 5.38
N LEU A 6 7.93 5.27 5.32
CA LEU A 6 6.54 5.07 4.89
C LEU A 6 6.43 4.89 3.37
N THR A 7 7.27 5.58 2.59
CA THR A 7 7.21 5.54 1.12
C THR A 7 7.54 4.15 0.54
N ASN A 8 8.32 3.33 1.24
CA ASN A 8 8.66 1.97 0.77
C ASN A 8 7.55 0.92 0.98
N PHE A 9 6.43 1.28 1.61
CA PHE A 9 5.33 0.35 1.92
C PHE A 9 4.01 0.69 1.24
N LEU A 10 3.99 1.76 0.45
CA LEU A 10 2.81 2.29 -0.22
C LEU A 10 2.92 2.04 -1.71
N LEU A 11 1.90 1.43 -2.30
CA LEU A 11 1.84 1.13 -3.73
C LEU A 11 0.48 1.49 -4.29
N GLU A 12 0.45 1.91 -5.56
CA GLU A 12 -0.79 2.21 -6.26
C GLU A 12 -0.93 1.30 -7.48
N VAL A 13 -2.05 0.59 -7.59
CA VAL A 13 -2.28 -0.42 -8.64
C VAL A 13 -3.57 -0.13 -9.38
N LYS A 14 -3.51 -0.14 -10.71
CA LYS A 14 -4.69 0.05 -11.56
C LYS A 14 -5.75 -1.02 -11.26
N ILE A 15 -7.02 -0.62 -11.10
CA ILE A 15 -8.12 -1.54 -10.74
C ILE A 15 -8.27 -2.69 -11.73
N SER A 16 -8.01 -2.46 -13.01
CA SER A 16 -8.18 -3.47 -14.06
C SER A 16 -7.09 -4.57 -14.07
N ASN A 17 -6.03 -4.45 -13.27
CA ASN A 17 -4.91 -5.40 -13.30
C ASN A 17 -4.98 -6.39 -12.14
N TYR A 18 -5.81 -7.42 -12.30
CA TYR A 18 -6.04 -8.46 -11.29
C TYR A 18 -4.79 -9.32 -11.01
N ASN A 19 -3.95 -9.56 -12.02
CA ASN A 19 -2.72 -10.35 -11.85
C ASN A 19 -1.78 -9.66 -10.86
N VAL A 20 -1.55 -8.36 -11.06
CA VAL A 20 -0.71 -7.55 -10.18
C VAL A 20 -1.34 -7.42 -8.79
N LEU A 21 -2.66 -7.26 -8.71
CA LEU A 21 -3.38 -7.20 -7.44
C LEU A 21 -3.23 -8.51 -6.62
N SER A 22 -3.37 -9.67 -7.27
CA SER A 22 -3.21 -10.98 -6.61
C SER A 22 -1.79 -11.19 -6.09
N LEU A 23 -0.78 -10.76 -6.85
CA LEU A 23 0.61 -10.82 -6.45
C LEU A 23 0.87 -9.95 -5.21
N TYR A 24 0.28 -8.77 -5.14
CA TYR A 24 0.41 -7.91 -3.96
C TYR A 24 -0.31 -8.45 -2.73
N TYR A 25 -1.47 -9.10 -2.91
CA TYR A 25 -2.11 -9.83 -1.80
C TYR A 25 -1.21 -10.95 -1.27
N TRP A 26 -0.56 -11.70 -2.17
CA TRP A 26 0.39 -12.74 -1.75
C TRP A 26 1.59 -12.16 -0.98
N LEU A 27 2.05 -10.97 -1.35
CA LEU A 27 3.10 -10.21 -0.65
C LEU A 27 2.62 -9.53 0.63
N SER A 28 1.40 -9.83 1.12
CA SER A 28 0.81 -9.27 2.35
C SER A 28 0.52 -7.77 2.27
N PHE A 29 0.25 -7.24 1.08
CA PHE A 29 -0.34 -5.91 0.93
C PHE A 29 -1.86 -6.00 1.06
N SER A 30 -2.46 -5.00 1.71
CA SER A 30 -3.91 -4.83 1.80
C SER A 30 -4.33 -3.53 1.12
N ILE A 31 -5.52 -3.51 0.53
CA ILE A 31 -6.13 -2.28 0.03
C ILE A 31 -6.50 -1.39 1.22
N PHE A 32 -6.07 -0.14 1.17
CA PHE A 32 -6.39 0.86 2.19
C PHE A 32 -7.47 1.84 1.71
N TYR A 33 -7.35 2.36 0.49
CA TYR A 33 -8.44 3.11 -0.16
C TYR A 33 -8.38 3.00 -1.69
N VAL A 34 -9.45 3.43 -2.35
CA VAL A 34 -9.52 3.55 -3.80
C VAL A 34 -9.32 5.00 -4.19
N ARG A 35 -8.32 5.28 -5.00
CA ARG A 35 -8.07 6.60 -5.56
C ARG A 35 -8.75 6.71 -6.91
N THR A 36 -9.77 7.56 -6.99
CA THR A 36 -10.39 7.94 -8.25
C THR A 36 -9.49 8.97 -8.96
N TYR A 37 -9.58 9.03 -10.29
CA TYR A 37 -8.83 10.01 -11.11
C TYR A 37 -7.30 9.95 -10.97
N TYR A 38 -6.71 8.76 -10.83
CA TYR A 38 -5.27 8.63 -10.64
C TYR A 38 -4.49 8.55 -11.96
N TYR A 39 -4.95 7.76 -12.92
CA TYR A 39 -4.35 7.68 -14.24
C TYR A 39 -5.21 8.45 -15.25
N LEU A 40 -4.61 9.45 -15.90
CA LEU A 40 -5.13 10.11 -17.10
C LEU A 40 -4.42 9.50 -18.31
N LEU A 41 -5.12 8.61 -19.03
CA LEU A 41 -4.58 7.94 -20.21
C LEU A 41 -5.59 8.12 -21.35
N ASN A 42 -5.24 8.94 -22.35
CA ASN A 42 -6.09 9.26 -23.51
C ASN A 42 -7.56 9.54 -23.13
N ASP A 43 -7.79 10.58 -22.32
CA ASP A 43 -9.12 11.04 -21.86
C ASP A 43 -9.93 10.07 -20.98
N PHE A 44 -9.43 8.85 -20.74
CA PHE A 44 -10.03 7.94 -19.78
C PHE A 44 -9.43 8.15 -18.40
N VAL A 45 -10.32 8.52 -17.48
CA VAL A 45 -10.04 8.58 -16.06
C VAL A 45 -10.06 7.16 -15.50
N LEU A 46 -8.91 6.70 -15.01
CA LEU A 46 -8.78 5.38 -14.41
C LEU A 46 -8.46 5.49 -12.92
N SER A 47 -9.14 4.66 -12.14
CA SER A 47 -8.95 4.53 -10.70
C SER A 47 -7.83 3.54 -10.37
N ALA A 48 -7.25 3.72 -9.18
CA ALA A 48 -6.20 2.87 -8.64
C ALA A 48 -6.54 2.44 -7.21
N TYR A 49 -6.16 1.22 -6.84
CA TYR A 49 -6.10 0.75 -5.47
C TYR A 49 -4.84 1.27 -4.81
N PHE A 50 -4.99 1.92 -3.67
CA PHE A 50 -3.91 2.26 -2.79
C PHE A 50 -3.67 1.09 -1.83
N LEU A 51 -2.50 0.47 -1.94
CA LEU A 51 -2.08 -0.72 -1.22
C LEU A 51 -1.05 -0.36 -0.15
N VAL A 52 -1.18 -1.02 0.99
CA VAL A 52 -0.27 -0.85 2.13
C VAL A 52 0.27 -2.19 2.58
N ASN A 53 1.57 -2.29 2.81
CA ASN A 53 2.19 -3.50 3.33
C ASN A 53 1.82 -3.70 4.81
N THR A 54 0.99 -4.70 5.09
CA THR A 54 0.56 -5.01 6.47
C THR A 54 1.63 -5.73 7.29
N LYS A 55 2.55 -6.43 6.63
CA LYS A 55 3.63 -7.20 7.26
C LYS A 55 4.70 -6.30 7.88
N SER A 56 4.85 -5.09 7.35
CA SER A 56 5.72 -4.06 7.93
C SER A 56 5.02 -3.27 9.01
N ILE A 57 3.72 -3.00 8.89
CA ILE A 57 2.91 -2.36 9.94
C ILE A 57 2.94 -3.19 11.22
N SER A 58 2.72 -4.51 11.12
CA SER A 58 2.77 -5.39 12.29
C SER A 58 4.14 -5.38 12.98
N LYS A 59 5.23 -5.40 12.20
CA LYS A 59 6.61 -5.26 12.73
C LYS A 59 6.88 -3.89 13.34
N ASN A 60 6.29 -2.82 12.82
CA ASN A 60 6.47 -1.48 13.37
C ASN A 60 5.69 -1.29 14.67
N ILE A 61 4.47 -1.85 14.74
CA ILE A 61 3.68 -1.90 15.98
C ILE A 61 4.41 -2.73 17.02
N SER A 62 4.90 -3.93 16.67
CA SER A 62 5.62 -4.77 17.61
C SER A 62 6.90 -4.10 18.13
N ARG A 63 7.64 -3.38 17.28
CA ARG A 63 8.81 -2.57 17.71
C ARG A 63 8.42 -1.43 18.63
N ARG A 64 7.32 -0.72 18.36
CA ARG A 64 6.82 0.33 19.27
C ARG A 64 6.44 -0.23 20.63
N TYR A 65 5.77 -1.38 20.68
CA TYR A 65 5.41 -2.03 21.94
C TYR A 65 6.60 -2.60 22.70
N LEU A 66 7.62 -3.13 22.00
CA LEU A 66 8.87 -3.56 22.63
C LEU A 66 9.63 -2.37 23.23
N ASN A 67 9.68 -1.24 22.52
CA ASN A 67 10.39 -0.05 22.99
C ASN A 67 9.65 0.74 24.07
N SER A 68 8.35 0.53 24.29
CA SER A 68 7.61 1.20 25.37
C SER A 68 7.65 0.44 26.70
N LYS A 69 8.32 -0.71 26.75
CA LYS A 69 8.38 -1.61 27.92
C LYS A 69 9.73 -1.56 28.65
N TYR A 70 10.64 -0.70 28.22
CA TYR A 70 11.93 -0.36 28.83
C TYR A 70 12.01 1.16 29.00
#